data_AF-A0A523HMW5-F1
#
_entry.id   AF-A0A523HMW5-F1
#
_cell.length_a   1.000
_cell.length_b   1.000
_cell.length_c   1.000
_cell.angle_alpha   90.00
_cell.angle_beta   90.00
_cell.angle_gamma   90.00
#
_symmetry.space_group_name_H-M   'P 1'
#
loop_
_entity.id
_entity.type
_entity.pdbx_description
1 polymer ?
#
loop_
_entity_poly.entity_id
_entity_poly.type
_entity_poly.pdbx_seq_one_letter_code
_entity_poly.pdbx_strand_id
1 'polypeptide(L)' 'MQNGNILIIDDEPKMCKILRFALEPVGYQVTTAESAEE' A
#
# COMPACT_ATOMS: atom_id res chain seq x y z
N MET A 1 -4.93 14.26 10.85
CA MET A 1 -3.51 14.34 10.45
C MET A 1 -3.27 13.15 9.55
N GLN A 2 -2.60 13.31 8.39
CA GLN A 2 -2.21 12.16 7.57
C GLN A 2 -0.88 11.61 8.09
N ASN A 3 -0.77 10.29 8.24
CA ASN A 3 0.36 9.63 8.88
C ASN A 3 1.57 9.46 7.94
N GLY A 4 1.45 9.87 6.67
CA GLY A 4 2.48 9.79 5.64
C GLY A 4 2.07 8.90 4.47
N ASN A 5 2.98 8.79 3.51
CA ASN A 5 2.79 8.00 2.30
C ASN A 5 3.54 6.66 2.42
N ILE A 6 2.89 5.56 2.04
CA ILE A 6 3.46 4.21 2.03
C ILE A 6 3.43 3.67 0.60
N LEU A 7 4.57 3.15 0.12
CA LEU A 7 4.65 2.34 -1.09
C LEU A 7 4.81 0.88 -0.70
N ILE A 8 3.92 0.04 -1.21
CA ILE A 8 3.96 -1.42 -1.05
C ILE A 8 4.42 -2.01 -2.37
N ILE A 9 5.48 -2.82 -2.34
CA ILE A 9 5.97 -3.55 -3.50
C ILE A 9 5.82 -5.04 -3.17
N ASP A 10 4.90 -5.72 -3.84
CA ASP A 10 4.59 -7.13 -3.61
C ASP A 10 4.01 -7.72 -4.90
N ASP A 11 4.53 -8.87 -5.33
CA ASP A 11 4.16 -9.56 -6.56
C ASP A 11 2.80 -10.29 -6.46
N GLU A 12 2.20 -10.37 -5.27
CA GLU A 12 0.85 -10.89 -5.06
C GLU A 12 -0.18 -9.74 -4.90
N PRO A 13 -1.03 -9.47 -5.92
CA PRO A 13 -1.98 -8.36 -5.89
C PRO A 13 -2.99 -8.41 -4.75
N LYS A 14 -3.31 -9.62 -4.24
CA LYS A 14 -4.19 -9.76 -3.07
C LYS A 14 -3.54 -9.23 -1.80
N MET A 15 -2.23 -9.43 -1.63
CA MET A 15 -1.49 -8.93 -0.47
C MET A 15 -1.46 -7.41 -0.45
N CYS A 16 -1.14 -6.80 -1.59
CA CYS A 16 -1.21 -5.35 -1.80
C CYS A 16 -2.57 -4.76 -1.39
N LYS A 17 -3.68 -5.40 -1.80
CA LYS A 17 -5.03 -4.98 -1.43
C LYS A 17 -5.28 -5.10 0.08
N ILE A 18 -4.93 -6.23 0.69
CA ILE A 18 -5.11 -6.47 2.13
C ILE A 18 -4.40 -5.38 2.95
N LEU A 19 -3.14 -5.08 2.61
CA LEU A 19 -2.35 -4.09 3.32
C LEU A 19 -2.90 -2.66 3.12
N ARG A 20 -3.32 -2.32 1.90
CA ARG A 20 -4.00 -1.05 1.63
C ARG A 20 -5.25 -0.88 2.49
N PHE A 21 -6.12 -1.89 2.55
CA PHE A 21 -7.33 -1.87 3.36
C PHE A 21 -7.05 -1.75 4.87
N ALA A 22 -5.92 -2.26 5.35
CA ALA A 22 -5.51 -2.13 6.74
C ALA A 22 -4.94 -0.74 7.07
N LEU A 23 -4.23 -0.11 6.14
CA LEU A 23 -3.44 1.11 6.39
C LEU A 23 -4.19 2.41 6.06
N GLU A 24 -5.05 2.42 5.03
CA GLU A 24 -5.83 3.62 4.67
C GLU A 24 -6.74 4.10 5.84
N PRO A 25 -7.47 3.23 6.57
CA PRO A 25 -8.29 3.67 7.70
C PRO A 25 -7.47 4.23 8.87
N VAL A 26 -6.20 3.86 8.98
CA VAL A 26 -5.26 4.37 10.00
C VAL A 26 -4.77 5.79 9.64
N GLY A 27 -5.06 6.26 8.42
CA GLY A 27 -4.74 7.60 7.95
C GLY A 27 -3.47 7.68 7.09
N TYR A 28 -3.01 6.56 6.54
CA TYR A 28 -1.93 6.53 5.56
C TYR A 28 -2.46 6.64 4.14
N GLN A 29 -1.69 7.29 3.28
CA GLN A 29 -1.92 7.23 1.84
C GLN A 29 -1.06 6.11 1.24
N VAL A 30 -1.72 5.12 0.64
CA VAL A 30 -1.05 3.88 0.19
C VAL A 30 -1.01 3.80 -1.33
N THR A 31 0.18 3.59 -1.86
CA THR A 31 0.45 3.23 -3.26
C THR A 31 0.96 1.80 -3.31
N THR A 32 0.60 1.05 -4.34
CA THR A 32 1.01 -0.34 -4.54
C THR A 32 1.68 -0.48 -5.90
N ALA A 33 2.72 -1.29 -5.99
CA ALA A 33 3.39 -1.69 -7.23
C ALA A 33 3.57 -3.22 -7.22
N GLU A 34 3.41 -3.87 -8.38
CA GLU A 34 3.57 -5.33 -8.50
C GLU A 34 5.03 -5.73 -8.76
N SER A 35 5.89 -4.74 -9.04
CA SER A 35 7.33 -4.93 -9.22
C SER A 35 8.11 -3.68 -8.80
N ALA A 36 9.43 -3.80 -8.67
CA ALA A 36 10.31 -2.67 -8.36
C ALA A 36 10.56 -1.73 -9.57
N GLU A 37 10.14 -2.13 -10.77
CA GLU A 37 10.32 -1.36 -12.00
C GLU A 37 9.11 -0.45 -12.30
N GLU A 38 7.99 -0.65 -11.60
CA GLU A 38 6.74 0.13 -11.70
C GLU A 38 6.69 1.35 -10.77
#